data_AF-A0A937B670-F1
#
_entry.id   AF-A0A937B670-F1
#
_cell.length_a   1.000
_cell.length_b   1.000
_cell.length_c   1.000
_cell.angle_alpha   90.00
_cell.angle_beta   90.00
_cell.angle_gamma   90.00
#
_symmetry.space_group_name_H-M   'P 1'
#
loop_
_entity.id
_entity.type
_entity.pdbx_description
1 polymer ?
#
loop_
_entity_poly.entity_id
_entity_poly.type
_entity_poly.pdbx_seq_one_letter_code
_entity_poly.pdbx_strand_id
1 'polypeptide(L)' 'MRCAFIERNIPIGYFGALADVAHLVAFLASPVAPCTKGAAIPVDGGMQYLAY' A
#
# COMPACT_ATOMS: atom_id res chain seq x y z
N MET A 1 -14.40 8.95 -15.37
CA MET A 1 -14.48 8.98 -13.90
C MET A 1 -13.35 8.21 -13.23
N ARG A 2 -13.11 6.92 -13.54
CA ARG A 2 -12.02 6.12 -12.93
C ARG A 2 -10.61 6.67 -13.15
N CYS A 3 -10.18 6.93 -14.38
CA CYS A 3 -8.80 7.38 -14.66
C CYS A 3 -8.48 8.72 -14.00
N ALA A 4 -9.41 9.68 -14.08
CA ALA A 4 -9.27 10.98 -13.41
C ALA A 4 -9.17 10.87 -11.88
N PHE A 5 -9.79 9.85 -11.26
CA PHE A 5 -9.61 9.59 -9.84
C PHE A 5 -8.19 9.09 -9.54
N ILE A 6 -7.70 8.14 -10.34
CA ILE A 6 -6.36 7.56 -10.18
C ILE A 6 -5.29 8.66 -10.29
N GLU A 7 -5.34 9.46 -11.35
CA GLU A 7 -4.37 10.55 -11.59
C GLU A 7 -4.32 11.56 -10.45
N ARG A 8 -5.46 11.82 -9.78
CA ARG A 8 -5.56 12.85 -8.74
C ARG A 8 -5.21 12.34 -7.35
N ASN A 9 -5.42 11.06 -7.07
CA ASN A 9 -5.39 10.54 -5.71
C ASN A 9 -4.35 9.44 -5.50
N ILE A 10 -3.90 8.76 -6.56
CA ILE A 10 -3.03 7.59 -6.48
C ILE A 10 -1.71 7.90 -7.19
N PRO A 11 -0.66 8.33 -6.47
CA PRO A 11 0.63 8.68 -7.05
C PRO A 11 1.26 7.58 -7.92
N ILE A 12 1.07 6.31 -7.55
CA ILE A 12 1.58 5.18 -8.33
C ILE A 12 0.87 5.00 -9.69
N GLY A 13 -0.24 5.72 -9.93
CA GLY A 13 -0.87 5.82 -11.24
C GLY A 13 -1.75 4.63 -11.64
N TYR A 14 -2.01 3.69 -10.73
CA TYR A 14 -2.95 2.58 -10.96
C TYR A 14 -3.63 2.14 -9.67
N PHE A 15 -4.79 1.47 -9.81
CA PHE A 15 -5.46 0.86 -8.66
C PHE A 15 -4.73 -0.40 -8.22
N GLY A 16 -4.39 -0.48 -6.94
CA GLY A 16 -3.76 -1.65 -6.35
C GLY A 16 -4.54 -2.94 -6.62
N ALA A 17 -3.79 -4.02 -6.79
CA ALA A 17 -4.28 -5.38 -6.89
C ALA A 17 -4.27 -6.06 -5.51
N LEU A 18 -5.02 -7.14 -5.37
CA LEU A 18 -5.01 -7.96 -4.16
C LEU A 18 -3.59 -8.44 -3.81
N ALA A 19 -2.77 -8.68 -4.83
CA ALA A 19 -1.38 -9.10 -4.68
C ALA A 19 -0.52 -8.07 -3.91
N ASP A 20 -0.80 -6.78 -4.04
CA ASP A 20 0.00 -5.73 -3.40
C ASP A 20 -0.08 -5.82 -1.86
N VAL A 21 -1.25 -6.17 -1.32
CA VAL A 21 -1.45 -6.39 0.11
C VAL A 21 -0.99 -7.80 0.51
N ALA A 22 -1.28 -8.81 -0.30
CA ALA A 22 -0.99 -10.21 0.03
C ALA A 22 0.51 -10.46 0.24
N HIS A 23 1.38 -9.86 -0.59
CA HIS A 23 2.82 -10.00 -0.44
C HIS A 23 3.33 -9.36 0.86
N LEU A 24 2.81 -8.18 1.23
CA LEU A 24 3.18 -7.56 2.49
C LEU A 24 2.76 -8.41 3.69
N VAL A 25 1.53 -8.94 3.67
CA VAL A 25 1.04 -9.83 4.73
C VAL A 25 1.89 -11.08 4.83
N ALA A 26 2.23 -11.71 3.69
CA ALA A 26 3.10 -12.89 3.67
C ALA A 26 4.49 -12.59 4.26
N PHE A 27 5.07 -11.43 3.93
CA PHE A 27 6.33 -10.98 4.51
C PHE A 27 6.22 -10.76 6.03
N LEU A 28 5.18 -10.07 6.52
CA LEU A 28 5.00 -9.81 7.95
C LEU A 28 4.72 -11.08 8.76
N ALA A 29 4.06 -12.07 8.16
CA ALA A 29 3.80 -13.37 8.78
C ALA A 29 5.04 -14.29 8.80
N SER A 30 6.09 -13.93 8.06
CA SER A 30 7.29 -14.75 7.91
C SER A 30 8.26 -14.59 9.10
N PRO A 31 9.15 -15.56 9.34
CA PRO A 31 10.14 -15.47 10.41
C PRO A 31 11.22 -14.38 10.17
N VAL A 32 11.27 -13.77 8.99
CA VAL A 32 12.27 -12.73 8.67
C VAL A 32 11.85 -11.31 9.06
N ALA A 33 10.61 -11.12 9.55
CA ALA A 33 10.12 -9.84 10.07
C ALA A 33 9.94 -9.79 11.61
N PRO A 34 10.82 -10.38 12.44
CA PRO A 34 10.55 -10.58 13.88
C PRO A 34 10.44 -9.27 14.67
N CYS A 35 11.06 -8.20 14.17
CA CYS A 35 11.10 -6.88 14.78
C CYS A 35 9.99 -5.93 14.27
N THR A 36 9.23 -6.32 13.25
CA THR A 36 8.23 -5.44 12.63
C THR A 36 6.90 -5.55 13.38
N LYS A 37 6.76 -4.80 14.48
CA LYS A 37 5.57 -4.78 15.34
C LYS A 37 5.18 -3.35 15.68
N GLY A 38 3.87 -3.10 15.83
CA GLY A 38 3.34 -1.79 16.21
C GLY A 38 3.41 -0.71 15.12
N ALA A 39 3.87 -1.04 13.91
CA ALA A 39 3.91 -0.13 12.77
C ALA A 39 2.65 -0.27 11.91
N ALA A 40 2.09 0.86 11.47
CA ALA A 40 1.11 0.89 10.40
C ALA A 40 1.86 1.11 9.07
N ILE A 41 1.83 0.12 8.19
CA ILE A 41 2.48 0.18 6.87
C ILE A 41 1.40 0.43 5.82
N PRO A 42 1.36 1.61 5.19
CA PRO A 42 0.36 1.93 4.19
C PRO A 42 0.64 1.19 2.87
N VAL A 43 -0.41 0.59 2.30
CA VAL A 43 -0.38 -0.09 0.97
C VAL A 43 -1.50 0.48 0.11
N ASP A 44 -1.38 1.76 -0.21
CA ASP A 44 -2.43 2.54 -0.87
C ASP A 44 -1.96 3.21 -2.17
N GLY A 45 -0.73 2.92 -2.62
CA GLY A 45 -0.16 3.56 -3.80
C GLY A 45 0.27 5.01 -3.59
N GLY A 46 0.42 5.45 -2.33
CA GLY A 46 0.88 6.78 -1.95
C GLY A 46 -0.23 7.78 -1.66
N MET A 47 -1.50 7.35 -1.53
CA MET A 47 -2.61 8.27 -1.28
C MET A 47 -2.44 9.04 0.03
N GLN A 48 -1.98 8.36 1.08
CA GLN A 48 -1.67 9.00 2.36
C GLN A 48 -0.58 10.06 2.23
N TYR A 49 0.33 9.95 1.25
CA TYR A 49 1.37 10.96 1.01
C TYR A 49 0.83 12.32 0.56
N LEU A 50 -0.34 12.34 -0.08
CA LEU A 50 -1.00 13.56 -0.54
C LEU A 50 -1.84 14.25 0.56
N ALA A 51 -1.96 13.65 1.74
CA ALA A 51 -2.85 14.12 2.81
C ALA A 51 -2.17 15.08 3.83
N TYR A 52 -0.88 15.37 3.66
CA TYR A 52 -0.09 16.29 4.48
C TYR A 52 0.64 17.31 3.61
#